data_AF-A0A958GE60-F1
#
_entry.id   AF-A0A958GE60-F1
#
_cell.length_a   1.000
_cell.length_b   1.000
_cell.length_c   1.000
_cell.angle_alpha   90.00
_cell.angle_beta   90.00
_cell.angle_gamma   90.00
#
_symmetry.space_group_name_H-M   'P 1'
#
loop_
_entity.id
_entity.type
_entity.pdbx_description
1 polymer ?
#
loop_
_entity_poly.entity_id
_entity_poly.type
_entity_poly.pdbx_seq_one_letter_code
_entity_poly.pdbx_strand_id
1 'polypeptide(L)' 'MSNDKNSTLLDRNEAEGLKLKHIKTKAELDEVEQANIQSGLQWLNRTKRKDLLSEKFIRDLHKQLLGEVWE' A
#
# COMPACT_ATOMS: atom_id res chain seq x y z
N MET A 1 -7.22 21.99 -18.06
CA MET A 1 -6.23 21.26 -17.25
C MET A 1 -5.95 19.93 -17.93
N SER A 2 -4.71 19.70 -18.38
CA SER A 2 -4.30 18.42 -18.95
C SER A 2 -4.23 17.36 -17.84
N ASN A 3 -4.79 16.18 -18.11
CA ASN A 3 -5.03 15.11 -17.16
C ASN A 3 -3.80 14.16 -17.05
N ASP A 4 -2.60 14.71 -16.92
CA ASP A 4 -1.34 13.98 -17.19
C ASP A 4 -0.86 13.11 -16.01
N LYS A 5 -1.50 13.18 -14.83
CA LYS A 5 -1.12 12.36 -13.68
C LYS A 5 -1.62 10.91 -13.76
N ASN A 6 -2.70 10.66 -14.51
CA ASN A 6 -3.33 9.33 -14.54
C ASN A 6 -2.59 8.31 -15.41
N SER A 7 -1.63 8.75 -16.23
CA SER A 7 -0.88 7.92 -17.18
C SER A 7 0.62 7.88 -16.90
N THR A 8 1.06 8.41 -15.74
CA THR A 8 2.48 8.35 -15.36
C THR A 8 2.87 6.89 -15.17
N LEU A 9 3.78 6.39 -16.02
CA LEU A 9 4.31 5.04 -15.88
C LEU A 9 5.12 4.92 -14.60
N LEU A 10 5.08 3.74 -13.99
CA LEU A 10 5.97 3.43 -12.87
C LEU A 10 7.42 3.45 -13.33
N ASP A 11 8.30 3.90 -12.44
CA ASP A 11 9.72 3.70 -12.67
C ASP A 11 10.11 2.24 -12.40
N ARG A 12 11.34 1.90 -12.77
CA ARG A 12 11.85 0.53 -12.64
C ARG A 12 11.94 0.06 -11.18
N ASN A 13 12.35 0.92 -10.27
CA ASN A 13 12.50 0.55 -8.86
C ASN A 13 11.13 0.27 -8.24
N GLU A 14 10.14 1.08 -8.60
CA GLU A 14 8.76 0.91 -8.16
C GLU A 14 8.20 -0.39 -8.69
N ALA A 15 8.32 -0.66 -9.99
CA ALA A 15 7.83 -1.90 -10.60
C ALA A 15 8.52 -3.16 -10.03
N GLU A 16 9.81 -3.08 -9.70
CA GLU A 16 10.57 -4.21 -9.12
C GLU A 16 10.10 -4.56 -7.70
N GLY A 17 9.71 -3.57 -6.90
CA GLY A 17 9.21 -3.76 -5.53
C GLY A 17 7.77 -4.30 -5.42
N LEU A 18 6.99 -4.26 -6.51
CA LEU A 18 5.59 -4.68 -6.49
C LEU A 18 5.40 -6.19 -6.58
N LYS A 19 4.45 -6.69 -5.78
CA LYS A 19 3.87 -8.04 -5.92
C LYS A 19 2.99 -8.14 -7.17
N LEU A 20 2.25 -7.06 -7.46
CA LEU A 20 1.22 -7.00 -8.50
C LEU A 20 1.83 -6.64 -9.86
N LYS A 21 2.29 -7.64 -10.61
CA LYS A 21 2.99 -7.45 -11.91
C LYS A 21 2.15 -6.83 -13.04
N HIS A 22 0.83 -6.68 -12.85
CA HIS A 22 -0.06 -6.10 -13.85
C HIS A 22 -0.20 -4.58 -13.75
N ILE A 23 0.26 -3.97 -12.65
CA ILE A 23 0.25 -2.52 -12.43
C ILE A 23 1.35 -1.87 -13.27
N LYS A 24 1.00 -0.85 -14.06
CA LYS A 24 1.93 -0.17 -15.00
C LYS A 24 2.02 1.32 -14.77
N THR A 25 0.99 1.90 -14.17
CA THR A 25 0.88 3.34 -13.94
C THR A 25 0.78 3.69 -12.47
N LYS A 26 1.10 4.94 -12.15
CA LYS A 26 0.91 5.53 -10.84
C LYS A 26 -0.54 5.49 -10.37
N ALA A 27 -1.48 5.77 -11.26
CA ALA A 27 -2.90 5.73 -10.91
C ALA A 27 -3.36 4.32 -10.51
N GLU A 28 -2.97 3.30 -11.27
CA GLU A 28 -3.27 1.90 -10.91
C GLU A 28 -2.62 1.51 -9.58
N LEU A 29 -1.38 1.98 -9.32
CA LEU A 29 -0.70 1.75 -8.04
C LEU A 29 -1.44 2.44 -6.88
N ASP A 30 -1.81 3.70 -7.05
CA ASP A 30 -2.54 4.48 -6.05
C ASP A 30 -3.88 3.80 -5.69
N GLU A 31 -4.59 3.26 -6.67
CA GLU A 31 -5.86 2.55 -6.46
C GLU A 31 -5.68 1.28 -5.59
N VAL A 32 -4.67 0.46 -5.87
CA VAL A 32 -4.43 -0.77 -5.10
C VAL A 32 -3.84 -0.49 -3.72
N GLU A 33 -3.00 0.55 -3.59
CA GLU A 33 -2.50 0.99 -2.28
C GLU A 33 -3.65 1.53 -1.43
N GLN A 34 -4.53 2.35 -2.00
CA GLN A 34 -5.66 2.91 -1.28
C GLN A 34 -6.64 1.82 -0.81
N ALA A 35 -6.88 0.79 -1.63
CA ALA A 35 -7.69 -0.36 -1.24
C ALA A 35 -7.07 -1.12 -0.05
N ASN A 36 -5.75 -1.40 -0.09
CA ASN A 36 -5.06 -2.10 0.98
C ASN A 36 -4.96 -1.27 2.27
N ILE A 37 -4.76 0.05 2.17
CA ILE A 37 -4.81 0.95 3.32
C ILE A 37 -6.18 0.90 3.99
N GLN A 38 -7.28 0.94 3.22
CA GLN A 38 -8.63 0.83 3.78
C GLN A 38 -8.83 -0.49 4.53
N SER A 39 -8.40 -1.61 3.95
CA SER A 39 -8.45 -2.92 4.61
C SER A 39 -7.60 -2.98 5.88
N GLY A 40 -6.38 -2.45 5.84
CA GLY A 40 -5.48 -2.38 7.00
C GLY A 40 -6.03 -1.48 8.12
N LEU A 41 -6.70 -0.38 7.78
CA LEU A 41 -7.39 0.48 8.77
C LEU A 41 -8.60 -0.22 9.38
N GLN A 42 -9.35 -1.00 8.62
CA GLN A 42 -10.43 -1.84 9.18
C GLN A 42 -9.88 -2.89 10.15
N TRP A 43 -8.75 -3.51 9.81
CA TRP A 43 -8.04 -4.40 10.72
C TRP A 43 -7.57 -3.68 12.00
N LEU A 44 -7.01 -2.48 11.86
CA LEU A 44 -6.56 -1.64 12.97
C LEU A 44 -7.71 -1.32 13.92
N ASN A 45 -8.87 -0.91 13.38
CA ASN A 45 -10.07 -0.62 14.18
C ASN A 45 -10.60 -1.82 14.98
N ARG A 46 -10.34 -3.05 14.52
CA ARG A 46 -10.72 -4.29 15.23
C ARG A 46 -9.68 -4.73 16.26
N THR A 47 -8.48 -4.15 16.22
CA THR A 47 -7.34 -4.58 17.03
C THR A 47 -7.43 -4.02 18.45
N LYS A 48 -7.32 -4.89 19.47
CA LYS A 48 -7.38 -4.52 20.90
C LYS A 48 -6.00 -4.35 21.56
N ARG A 49 -4.94 -4.15 20.77
CA ARG A 49 -3.55 -4.07 21.26
C ARG A 49 -3.37 -2.78 22.08
N LYS A 50 -2.70 -2.90 23.23
CA LYS A 50 -2.40 -1.76 24.13
C LYS A 50 -1.07 -1.08 23.81
N ASP A 51 -0.14 -1.82 23.20
CA ASP A 51 1.19 -1.32 22.86
C ASP A 51 1.31 -1.06 21.35
N LEU A 52 0.78 0.09 20.94
CA LEU A 52 0.73 0.54 19.54
C LEU A 52 2.08 1.07 19.04
N LEU A 53 3.04 1.33 19.94
CA LEU A 53 4.33 1.90 19.58
C LEU A 53 5.46 0.87 19.61
N SER A 54 5.18 -0.36 20.05
CA SER A 54 6.13 -1.46 19.88
C SER A 54 6.56 -1.61 18.42
N GLU A 55 7.85 -1.85 18.22
CA GLU A 55 8.41 -2.17 16.90
C GLU A 55 7.63 -3.30 16.23
N LYS A 56 7.27 -4.32 17.01
CA LYS A 56 6.44 -5.43 16.52
C LYS A 56 5.10 -4.94 15.98
N PHE A 57 4.38 -4.09 16.70
CA PHE A 57 3.10 -3.59 16.23
C PHE A 57 3.25 -2.73 14.98
N ILE A 58 4.24 -1.84 14.94
CA ILE A 58 4.49 -0.98 13.77
C ILE A 58 4.80 -1.85 12.54
N ARG A 59 5.63 -2.89 12.68
CA ARG A 59 5.89 -3.85 11.59
C ARG A 59 4.64 -4.61 11.17
N ASP A 60 3.82 -5.06 12.12
CA ASP A 60 2.55 -5.73 11.82
C ASP A 60 1.60 -4.76 11.07
N LEU A 61 1.50 -3.50 11.49
CA LEU A 61 0.69 -2.45 10.86
C LEU A 61 1.16 -2.19 9.42
N HIS A 62 2.46 -2.01 9.19
CA HIS A 62 3.00 -1.82 7.84
C HIS A 62 2.65 -2.98 6.91
N LYS A 63 2.75 -4.23 7.39
CA LYS A 63 2.36 -5.41 6.61
C LYS A 63 0.86 -5.41 6.28
N GLN A 64 0.01 -4.98 7.20
CA GLN A 64 -1.44 -4.92 6.95
C GLN A 64 -1.83 -3.81 5.98
N LEU A 65 -1.09 -2.69 5.94
CA LEU A 65 -1.40 -1.57 5.05
C LEU A 65 -0.86 -1.77 3.63
N LEU A 66 0.30 -2.41 3.49
CA LEU A 66 1.08 -2.39 2.25
C LEU A 66 1.63 -3.76 1.84
N GLY A 67 1.53 -4.78 2.70
CA GLY A 67 2.16 -6.08 2.48
C GLY A 67 1.56 -6.91 1.35
N GLU A 68 0.36 -6.57 0.87
CA GLU A 68 -0.24 -7.18 -0.33
C GLU A 68 0.19 -6.46 -1.63
N VAL A 69 0.76 -5.25 -1.53
CA VAL A 69 1.25 -4.46 -2.66
C VAL A 69 2.75 -4.64 -2.87
N TRP A 70 3.51 -4.60 -1.77
CA TRP A 70 4.98 -4.55 -1.77
C TRP A 70 5.61 -5.82 -1.19
N GLU A 71 6.74 -6.24 -1.75
CA GLU A 71 7.62 -7.32 -1.25
C GLU A 71 8.42 -6.93 0.00
#